data_AF-B0C7G5-F1
#
_entry.id   AF-B0C7G5-F1
#
_cell.length_a   1.000
_cell.length_b   1.000
_cell.length_c   1.000
_cell.angle_alpha   90.00
_cell.angle_beta   90.00
_cell.angle_gamma   90.00
#
_symmetry.space_group_name_H-M   'P 1'
#
loop_
_entity.id
_entity.type
_entity.pdbx_description
1 polymer ?
#
loop_
_entity_poly.entity_id
_entity_poly.type
_entity_poly.pdbx_seq_one_letter_code
_entity_poly.pdbx_strand_id
1 'polypeptide(L)'
;MEIGMIGLGRMGANIVRRLMRYGHSCVVYNRTPDKVAQLEAEGAIGAASLDDLVQKLTPPRIIWVMVPAGEVTEQVIGKLADKLERDDIIIDGGNSYYKDDVRRSQALQKQGIHYVDIGTSGGVWGLDRGYCLMIGGPQEAVEQLDPILKSVAPGKGEIETTPGREQLKGTAEEGYLHCGPVGAGHFVKMVHNGVEYALMQAYAEGFDIFRSANSEELPADHQYTLNVADIAEVWRRGSVVGSWLLDLTAIALAEDPALSGYSGHVQDSGEGRWTLMAAIESAVPADVLSAALYTRFRSRQEHTFAEKVLSAMRYQFGGHVEK
;
A
#
# COMPACT_ATOMS: atom_id res chain seq x y z
N MET A 1 6.90 -23.95 6.00
CA MET A 1 6.51 -24.31 4.62
C MET A 1 7.61 -23.87 3.66
N GLU A 2 7.56 -24.33 2.41
CA GLU A 2 8.43 -23.85 1.33
C GLU A 2 7.69 -22.80 0.48
N ILE A 3 8.38 -21.73 0.08
CA ILE A 3 7.80 -20.65 -0.71
C ILE A 3 8.84 -20.03 -1.67
N GLY A 4 8.43 -19.83 -2.91
CA GLY A 4 9.16 -19.03 -3.89
C GLY A 4 8.86 -17.54 -3.74
N MET A 5 9.87 -16.67 -3.80
CA MET A 5 9.69 -15.22 -3.89
C MET A 5 10.35 -14.67 -5.16
N ILE A 6 9.57 -13.97 -5.99
CA ILE A 6 10.03 -13.29 -7.19
C ILE A 6 9.90 -11.79 -6.99
N GLY A 7 11.02 -11.07 -7.09
CA GLY A 7 11.04 -9.61 -6.92
C GLY A 7 11.55 -9.21 -5.55
N LEU A 8 12.86 -8.96 -5.47
CA LEU A 8 13.56 -8.65 -4.24
C LEU A 8 13.78 -7.13 -4.11
N GLY A 9 12.69 -6.39 -4.29
CA GLY A 9 12.61 -5.00 -3.84
C GLY A 9 12.63 -4.92 -2.31
N ARG A 10 12.51 -3.71 -1.77
CA ARG A 10 12.50 -3.50 -0.31
C ARG A 10 11.41 -4.34 0.39
N MET A 11 10.21 -4.38 -0.19
CA MET A 11 9.09 -5.16 0.34
C MET A 11 9.32 -6.67 0.24
N GLY A 12 9.59 -7.20 -0.95
CA GLY A 12 9.80 -8.64 -1.15
C GLY A 12 10.94 -9.21 -0.31
N ALA A 13 12.06 -8.48 -0.20
CA ALA A 13 13.17 -8.90 0.66
C ALA A 13 12.80 -8.92 2.15
N ASN A 14 12.03 -7.94 2.64
CA ASN A 14 11.59 -7.91 4.03
C ASN A 14 10.55 -9.01 4.34
N ILE A 15 9.66 -9.32 3.41
CA ILE A 15 8.73 -10.45 3.54
C ILE A 15 9.51 -11.77 3.63
N VAL A 16 10.51 -11.98 2.78
CA VAL A 16 11.40 -13.17 2.85
C VAL A 16 12.10 -13.25 4.21
N ARG A 17 12.74 -12.17 4.65
CA ARG A 17 13.39 -12.13 5.97
C ARG A 17 12.44 -12.50 7.09
N ARG A 18 11.21 -11.97 7.04
CA ARG A 18 10.18 -12.30 8.02
C ARG A 18 9.82 -13.79 7.95
N LEU A 19 9.52 -14.32 6.76
CA LEU A 19 9.21 -15.74 6.57
C LEU A 19 10.33 -16.66 7.11
N MET A 20 11.60 -16.34 6.85
CA MET A 20 12.73 -17.10 7.37
C MET A 20 12.83 -17.04 8.91
N ARG A 21 12.55 -15.88 9.53
CA ARG A 21 12.50 -15.75 11.01
C ARG A 21 11.45 -16.68 11.64
N TYR A 22 10.37 -16.98 10.91
CA TYR A 22 9.32 -17.91 11.32
C TYR A 22 9.55 -19.36 10.81
N GLY A 23 10.75 -19.68 10.32
CA GLY A 23 11.15 -21.04 9.97
C GLY A 23 10.61 -21.54 8.62
N HIS A 24 10.17 -20.65 7.73
CA HIS A 24 9.84 -21.03 6.36
C HIS A 24 11.11 -21.10 5.50
N SER A 25 11.15 -22.08 4.58
CA SER A 25 12.20 -22.17 3.56
C SER A 25 11.83 -21.27 2.38
N CYS A 26 12.71 -20.33 2.03
CA CYS A 26 12.44 -19.35 0.97
C CYS A 26 13.39 -19.57 -0.21
N VAL A 27 12.84 -19.90 -1.38
CA VAL A 27 13.57 -19.90 -2.65
C VAL A 27 13.36 -18.53 -3.31
N VAL A 28 14.43 -17.80 -3.61
CA VAL A 28 14.34 -16.39 -4.01
C VAL A 28 14.92 -16.15 -5.40
N TYR A 29 14.22 -15.37 -6.20
CA TYR A 29 14.65 -14.97 -7.53
C TYR A 29 14.44 -13.47 -7.76
N ASN A 30 15.41 -12.86 -8.44
CA ASN A 30 15.32 -11.50 -8.93
C ASN A 30 16.17 -11.32 -10.18
N ARG A 31 15.73 -10.46 -11.11
CA ARG A 31 16.48 -10.17 -12.36
C ARG A 31 17.91 -9.66 -12.10
N THR A 32 18.11 -8.91 -11.02
CA THR A 32 19.42 -8.43 -10.57
C THR A 32 20.02 -9.47 -9.60
N PRO A 33 21.12 -10.16 -9.97
CA PRO A 33 21.71 -11.24 -9.17
C PRO A 33 22.18 -10.80 -7.78
N ASP A 34 22.71 -9.58 -7.63
CA ASP A 34 23.20 -9.09 -6.33
C ASP A 34 22.12 -9.10 -5.24
N LYS A 35 20.86 -8.89 -5.62
CA LYS A 35 19.73 -8.95 -4.67
C LYS A 35 19.42 -10.37 -4.20
N VAL A 36 19.69 -11.37 -5.04
CA VAL A 36 19.60 -12.79 -4.68
C VAL A 36 20.72 -13.12 -3.72
N ALA A 37 21.97 -12.80 -4.09
CA ALA A 37 23.16 -13.05 -3.28
C ALA A 37 23.06 -12.45 -1.86
N GLN A 38 22.45 -11.26 -1.73
CA GLN A 38 22.19 -10.65 -0.42
C GLN A 38 21.32 -11.53 0.48
N LEU A 39 20.21 -12.07 -0.03
CA LEU A 39 19.32 -12.91 0.78
C LEU A 39 19.87 -14.33 0.96
N GLU A 40 20.66 -14.84 0.02
CA GLU A 40 21.40 -16.10 0.20
C GLU A 40 22.36 -16.02 1.38
N ALA A 41 23.10 -14.91 1.51
CA ALA A 41 23.96 -14.66 2.67
C ALA A 41 23.20 -14.60 4.00
N GLU A 42 21.88 -14.35 3.96
CA GLU A 42 20.98 -14.34 5.12
C GLU A 42 20.26 -15.68 5.36
N GLY A 43 20.47 -16.68 4.49
CA GLY A 43 19.92 -18.04 4.65
C GLY A 43 18.82 -18.43 3.66
N ALA A 44 18.47 -17.58 2.69
CA ALA A 44 17.56 -17.95 1.61
C ALA A 44 18.24 -18.89 0.59
N ILE A 45 17.45 -19.61 -0.20
CA ILE A 45 17.94 -20.42 -1.32
C ILE A 45 17.82 -19.57 -2.58
N GLY A 46 18.93 -19.12 -3.16
CA GLY A 46 18.87 -18.32 -4.39
C GLY A 46 18.62 -19.17 -5.63
N ALA A 47 17.88 -18.61 -6.57
CA ALA A 47 17.67 -19.17 -7.89
C ALA A 47 18.23 -18.24 -8.98
N ALA A 48 18.88 -18.83 -9.99
CA ALA A 48 19.49 -18.10 -11.10
C ALA A 48 18.50 -17.75 -12.22
N SER A 49 17.35 -18.44 -12.27
CA SER A 49 16.29 -18.25 -13.27
C SER A 49 14.94 -18.67 -12.70
N LEU A 50 13.85 -18.40 -13.45
CA LEU A 50 12.52 -18.90 -13.09
C LEU A 50 12.46 -20.44 -13.14
N ASP A 51 13.15 -21.06 -14.09
CA ASP A 51 13.23 -22.52 -14.18
C ASP A 51 13.94 -23.13 -12.97
N ASP A 52 15.05 -22.53 -12.55
CA ASP A 52 15.79 -22.94 -11.36
C ASP A 52 14.95 -22.74 -10.08
N LEU A 53 14.18 -21.64 -10.00
CA LEU A 53 13.27 -21.42 -8.88
C LEU A 53 12.19 -22.51 -8.80
N VAL A 54 11.53 -22.84 -9.92
CA VAL A 54 10.47 -23.86 -9.96
C VAL A 54 11.01 -25.26 -9.65
N GLN A 55 12.22 -25.58 -10.12
CA GLN A 55 12.87 -26.87 -9.84
C GLN A 55 13.28 -27.05 -8.38
N LYS A 56 13.62 -25.95 -7.70
CA LYS A 56 13.99 -25.96 -6.27
C LYS A 56 12.79 -26.08 -5.34
N LEU A 57 11.57 -25.83 -5.83
CA LEU A 57 10.32 -25.91 -5.05
C LEU A 57 9.63 -27.25 -5.23
N THR A 58 9.10 -27.79 -4.12
CA THR A 58 8.32 -29.03 -4.11
C THR A 58 6.84 -28.74 -4.45
N PRO A 59 6.20 -29.51 -5.36
CA PRO A 59 4.75 -29.40 -5.60
C PRO A 59 3.91 -29.84 -4.38
N PRO A 60 2.73 -29.25 -4.15
CA PRO A 60 2.19 -28.06 -4.82
C PRO A 60 2.97 -26.80 -4.41
N ARG A 61 3.45 -26.06 -5.41
CA ARG A 61 4.36 -24.93 -5.24
C ARG A 61 3.59 -23.68 -4.86
N ILE A 62 4.15 -22.89 -3.96
CA ILE A 62 3.64 -21.56 -3.60
C ILE A 62 4.66 -20.53 -4.07
N ILE A 63 4.28 -19.65 -4.99
CA ILE A 63 5.16 -18.62 -5.55
C ILE A 63 4.53 -17.25 -5.35
N TRP A 64 5.21 -16.39 -4.59
CA TRP A 64 4.82 -15.02 -4.34
C TRP A 64 5.58 -14.06 -5.26
N VAL A 65 4.83 -13.28 -6.03
CA VAL A 65 5.32 -12.28 -6.96
C VAL A 65 5.19 -10.88 -6.32
N MET A 66 6.33 -10.20 -6.19
CA MET A 66 6.50 -8.85 -5.60
C MET A 66 7.25 -7.94 -6.58
N VAL A 67 6.69 -7.77 -7.78
CA VAL A 67 7.26 -6.94 -8.87
C VAL A 67 6.36 -5.75 -9.19
N PRO A 68 6.85 -4.73 -9.91
CA PRO A 68 6.01 -3.60 -10.32
C PRO A 68 4.78 -4.04 -11.12
N ALA A 69 3.63 -3.42 -10.84
CA ALA A 69 2.38 -3.71 -11.52
C ALA A 69 2.43 -3.41 -13.03
N GLY A 70 1.46 -3.96 -13.77
CA GLY A 70 1.35 -3.85 -15.22
C GLY A 70 2.17 -4.92 -15.94
N GLU A 71 2.82 -4.53 -17.04
CA GLU A 71 3.48 -5.45 -17.99
C GLU A 71 4.52 -6.37 -17.33
N VAL A 72 5.23 -5.90 -16.30
CA VAL A 72 6.22 -6.72 -15.59
C VAL A 72 5.55 -7.89 -14.87
N THR A 73 4.45 -7.63 -14.15
CA THR A 73 3.64 -8.68 -13.50
C THR A 73 3.03 -9.62 -14.54
N GLU A 74 2.48 -9.12 -15.65
CA GLU A 74 1.92 -9.95 -16.72
C GLU A 74 2.96 -10.94 -17.27
N GLN A 75 4.16 -10.47 -17.57
CA GLN A 75 5.23 -11.32 -18.11
C GLN A 75 5.70 -12.38 -17.11
N VAL A 76 5.80 -12.03 -15.82
CA VAL A 76 6.20 -12.98 -14.78
C VAL A 76 5.14 -14.06 -14.60
N ILE A 77 3.87 -13.68 -14.47
CA ILE A 77 2.77 -14.64 -14.30
C ILE A 77 2.64 -15.54 -15.53
N GLY A 78 2.72 -14.99 -16.74
CA GLY A 78 2.67 -15.80 -17.96
C GLY A 78 3.79 -16.84 -18.03
N LYS A 79 5.03 -16.45 -17.70
CA LYS A 79 6.18 -17.38 -17.67
C LYS A 79 6.06 -18.43 -16.57
N LEU A 80 5.42 -18.10 -15.45
CA LEU A 80 5.12 -19.09 -14.40
C LEU A 80 4.03 -20.06 -14.87
N ALA A 81 2.99 -19.57 -15.52
CA ALA A 81 1.90 -20.41 -16.04
C ALA A 81 2.45 -21.52 -16.96
N ASP A 82 3.44 -21.22 -17.80
CA ASP A 82 4.08 -22.19 -18.70
C ASP A 82 4.92 -23.27 -17.98
N LYS A 83 5.19 -23.11 -16.68
CA LYS A 83 6.13 -23.93 -15.90
C LYS A 83 5.51 -24.64 -14.71
N LEU A 84 4.37 -24.15 -14.25
CA LEU A 84 3.67 -24.68 -13.07
C LEU A 84 2.69 -25.77 -13.46
N GLU A 85 2.35 -26.56 -12.46
CA GLU A 85 1.48 -27.72 -12.61
C GLU A 85 0.14 -27.45 -11.93
N ARG A 86 -0.82 -28.35 -12.15
CA ARG A 86 -2.12 -28.28 -11.49
C ARG A 86 -1.94 -28.27 -9.97
N ASP A 87 -2.79 -27.50 -9.30
CA ASP A 87 -2.83 -27.27 -7.85
C ASP A 87 -1.66 -26.41 -7.29
N ASP A 88 -0.72 -25.94 -8.13
CA ASP A 88 0.25 -24.89 -7.75
C ASP A 88 -0.45 -23.54 -7.51
N ILE A 89 0.14 -22.68 -6.66
CA ILE A 89 -0.40 -21.37 -6.27
C ILE A 89 0.55 -20.25 -6.70
N ILE A 90 0.02 -19.31 -7.49
CA ILE A 90 0.64 -18.01 -7.75
C ILE A 90 -0.03 -16.95 -6.85
N ILE A 91 0.77 -16.25 -6.05
CA ILE A 91 0.37 -15.10 -5.28
C ILE A 91 0.89 -13.84 -5.96
N ASP A 92 0.02 -12.89 -6.31
CA ASP A 92 0.44 -11.51 -6.60
C ASP A 92 0.25 -10.66 -5.35
N GLY A 93 1.36 -10.23 -4.73
CA GLY A 93 1.30 -9.32 -3.57
C GLY A 93 1.74 -7.90 -3.90
N GLY A 94 1.88 -7.58 -5.18
CA GLY A 94 2.19 -6.24 -5.66
C GLY A 94 1.03 -5.26 -5.46
N ASN A 95 1.13 -4.13 -6.14
CA ASN A 95 0.05 -3.13 -6.19
C ASN A 95 -0.69 -3.25 -7.53
N SER A 96 -1.23 -4.43 -7.82
CA SER A 96 -1.98 -4.68 -9.06
C SER A 96 -3.41 -4.16 -8.97
N TYR A 97 -4.00 -3.85 -10.13
CA TYR A 97 -5.40 -3.46 -10.21
C TYR A 97 -6.29 -4.70 -10.19
N TYR A 98 -7.29 -4.72 -9.31
CA TYR A 98 -8.11 -5.91 -9.05
C TYR A 98 -8.80 -6.54 -10.28
N LYS A 99 -9.07 -5.74 -11.32
CA LYS A 99 -9.65 -6.25 -12.58
C LYS A 99 -8.66 -7.11 -13.36
N ASP A 100 -7.36 -6.83 -13.25
CA ASP A 100 -6.30 -7.67 -13.83
C ASP A 100 -6.20 -9.00 -13.11
N ASP A 101 -6.36 -9.02 -11.78
CA ASP A 101 -6.38 -10.25 -10.99
C ASP A 101 -7.49 -11.21 -11.44
N VAL A 102 -8.70 -10.68 -11.64
CA VAL A 102 -9.85 -11.45 -12.15
C VAL A 102 -9.52 -12.06 -13.52
N ARG A 103 -8.96 -11.26 -14.45
CA ARG A 103 -8.56 -11.75 -15.78
C ARG A 103 -7.46 -12.82 -15.70
N ARG A 104 -6.43 -12.61 -14.87
CA ARG A 104 -5.31 -13.56 -14.69
C ARG A 104 -5.80 -14.89 -14.13
N SER A 105 -6.65 -14.85 -13.10
CA SER A 105 -7.22 -16.06 -12.51
C SER A 105 -8.05 -16.86 -13.52
N GLN A 106 -8.88 -16.21 -14.34
CA GLN A 106 -9.64 -16.90 -15.40
C GLN A 106 -8.74 -17.60 -16.42
N ALA A 107 -7.57 -17.04 -16.72
CA ALA A 107 -6.59 -17.67 -17.62
C ALA A 107 -5.90 -18.88 -16.96
N LEU A 108 -5.47 -18.73 -15.70
CA LEU A 108 -4.75 -19.76 -14.93
C LEU A 108 -5.65 -20.93 -14.53
N GLN A 109 -6.93 -20.68 -14.26
CA GLN A 109 -7.91 -21.71 -13.88
C GLN A 109 -8.05 -22.79 -14.96
N LYS A 110 -7.85 -22.44 -16.24
CA LYS A 110 -7.88 -23.40 -17.36
C LYS A 110 -6.75 -24.44 -17.29
N GLN A 111 -5.67 -24.12 -16.58
CA GLN A 111 -4.52 -24.99 -16.35
C GLN A 111 -4.56 -25.66 -14.96
N GLY A 112 -5.58 -25.35 -14.15
CA GLY A 112 -5.70 -25.84 -12.78
C GLY A 112 -4.73 -25.16 -11.80
N ILE A 113 -4.16 -24.01 -12.14
CA ILE A 113 -3.29 -23.22 -11.27
C ILE A 113 -4.15 -22.25 -10.46
N HIS A 114 -3.94 -22.19 -9.15
CA HIS A 114 -4.61 -21.24 -8.28
C HIS A 114 -3.93 -19.87 -8.35
N TYR A 115 -4.76 -18.82 -8.34
CA TYR A 115 -4.30 -17.44 -8.28
C TYR A 115 -4.87 -16.76 -7.05
N VAL A 116 -4.02 -16.07 -6.31
CA VAL A 116 -4.35 -15.36 -5.08
C VAL A 116 -3.78 -13.94 -5.17
N ASP A 117 -4.62 -12.93 -4.94
CA ASP A 117 -4.20 -11.53 -4.82
C ASP A 117 -4.05 -11.15 -3.34
N ILE A 118 -2.92 -10.56 -2.95
CA ILE A 118 -2.66 -10.14 -1.57
C ILE A 118 -2.26 -8.67 -1.53
N GLY A 119 -3.24 -7.83 -1.19
CA GLY A 119 -2.98 -6.46 -0.82
C GLY A 119 -2.20 -6.39 0.49
N THR A 120 -0.96 -5.87 0.44
CA THR A 120 -0.06 -5.80 1.60
C THR A 120 0.09 -4.35 2.10
N SER A 121 -0.16 -4.08 3.39
CA SER A 121 0.03 -2.77 4.04
C SER A 121 0.99 -2.86 5.24
N GLY A 122 1.67 -1.75 5.57
CA GLY A 122 2.64 -1.65 6.67
C GLY A 122 4.03 -1.13 6.25
N GLY A 123 4.36 -1.16 4.95
CA GLY A 123 5.60 -0.61 4.42
C GLY A 123 6.86 -1.22 5.04
N VAL A 124 7.88 -0.39 5.27
CA VAL A 124 9.18 -0.87 5.79
C VAL A 124 9.10 -1.41 7.22
N TRP A 125 8.13 -0.94 8.01
CA TRP A 125 7.93 -1.33 9.40
C TRP A 125 7.39 -2.76 9.56
N GLY A 126 6.83 -3.34 8.51
CA GLY A 126 6.24 -4.67 8.58
C GLY A 126 7.24 -5.80 8.76
N LEU A 127 8.54 -5.58 8.52
CA LEU A 127 9.57 -6.58 8.84
C LEU A 127 9.50 -6.99 10.32
N ASP A 128 9.42 -5.98 11.19
CA ASP A 128 9.41 -6.18 12.63
C ASP A 128 7.99 -6.26 13.18
N ARG A 129 7.08 -5.39 12.71
CA ARG A 129 5.71 -5.29 13.22
C ARG A 129 4.70 -6.25 12.57
N GLY A 130 5.05 -6.87 11.44
CA GLY A 130 4.11 -7.61 10.60
C GLY A 130 3.33 -6.72 9.63
N TYR A 131 2.72 -7.36 8.64
CA TYR A 131 1.99 -6.69 7.56
C TYR A 131 0.50 -6.94 7.66
N CYS A 132 -0.33 -5.91 7.42
CA CYS A 132 -1.75 -6.12 7.22
C CYS A 132 -1.96 -6.72 5.83
N LEU A 133 -2.61 -7.90 5.77
CA LEU A 133 -2.81 -8.65 4.52
C LEU A 133 -4.30 -8.75 4.17
N MET A 134 -4.65 -8.34 2.96
CA MET A 134 -6.01 -8.40 2.41
C MET A 134 -5.98 -9.39 1.24
N ILE A 135 -6.63 -10.54 1.39
CA ILE A 135 -6.46 -11.70 0.50
C ILE A 135 -7.72 -11.92 -0.34
N GLY A 136 -7.56 -12.00 -1.66
CA GLY A 136 -8.57 -12.48 -2.61
C GLY A 136 -8.14 -13.80 -3.22
N GLY A 137 -9.05 -14.76 -3.34
CA GLY A 137 -8.72 -16.06 -3.94
C GLY A 137 -9.71 -17.18 -3.62
N PRO A 138 -9.54 -18.36 -4.25
CA PRO A 138 -10.26 -19.57 -3.87
C PRO A 138 -10.02 -19.94 -2.41
N GLN A 139 -11.07 -20.31 -1.69
CA GLN A 139 -10.99 -20.61 -0.25
C GLN A 139 -9.95 -21.70 0.06
N GLU A 140 -9.94 -22.79 -0.72
CA GLU A 140 -8.99 -23.91 -0.57
C GLU A 140 -7.52 -23.47 -0.69
N ALA A 141 -7.22 -22.57 -1.63
CA ALA A 141 -5.87 -22.03 -1.81
C ALA A 141 -5.51 -21.12 -0.63
N VAL A 142 -6.42 -20.25 -0.18
CA VAL A 142 -6.17 -19.35 0.95
C VAL A 142 -5.98 -20.11 2.27
N GLU A 143 -6.73 -21.19 2.50
CA GLU A 143 -6.56 -22.07 3.66
C GLU A 143 -5.18 -22.74 3.68
N GLN A 144 -4.67 -23.18 2.52
CA GLN A 144 -3.30 -23.72 2.40
C GLN A 144 -2.23 -22.67 2.73
N LEU A 145 -2.51 -21.38 2.45
CA LEU A 145 -1.60 -20.28 2.74
C LEU A 145 -1.61 -19.83 4.20
N ASP A 146 -2.53 -20.30 5.04
CA ASP A 146 -2.71 -19.81 6.42
C ASP A 146 -1.40 -19.75 7.24
N PRO A 147 -0.51 -20.78 7.22
CA PRO A 147 0.74 -20.70 7.98
C PRO A 147 1.70 -19.62 7.47
N ILE A 148 1.69 -19.32 6.17
CA ILE A 148 2.51 -18.25 5.56
C ILE A 148 1.91 -16.89 5.93
N LEU A 149 0.59 -16.74 5.79
CA LEU A 149 -0.12 -15.50 6.10
C LEU A 149 0.08 -15.12 7.57
N LYS A 150 -0.08 -16.08 8.48
CA LYS A 150 0.11 -15.88 9.93
C LYS A 150 1.51 -15.42 10.30
N SER A 151 2.55 -15.95 9.65
CA SER A 151 3.94 -15.53 9.88
C SER A 151 4.24 -14.13 9.36
N VAL A 152 3.58 -13.72 8.27
CA VAL A 152 3.77 -12.38 7.68
C VAL A 152 2.94 -11.32 8.41
N ALA A 153 1.77 -11.70 8.92
CA ALA A 153 0.86 -10.84 9.66
C ALA A 153 1.43 -10.40 11.02
N PRO A 154 0.88 -9.33 11.65
CA PRO A 154 1.28 -8.87 12.97
C PRO A 154 0.93 -9.86 14.10
N GLY A 155 -0.11 -10.69 13.90
CA GLY A 155 -0.78 -11.39 14.99
C GLY A 155 -1.63 -10.44 15.84
N LYS A 156 -2.26 -10.96 16.90
CA LYS A 156 -3.11 -10.14 17.80
C LYS A 156 -2.41 -8.92 18.40
N GLY A 157 -1.09 -9.00 18.58
CA GLY A 157 -0.28 -7.92 19.15
C GLY A 157 -0.76 -7.51 20.55
N GLU A 158 -0.62 -6.21 20.85
CA GLU A 158 -1.02 -5.59 22.12
C GLU A 158 -2.26 -4.70 21.99
N ILE A 159 -2.89 -4.68 20.82
CA ILE A 159 -4.11 -3.89 20.58
C ILE A 159 -5.26 -4.55 21.34
N GLU A 160 -6.01 -3.75 22.11
CA GLU A 160 -7.17 -4.24 22.83
C GLU A 160 -8.20 -4.84 21.86
N THR A 161 -8.71 -6.03 22.18
CA THR A 161 -9.77 -6.67 21.40
C THR A 161 -10.98 -5.76 21.33
N THR A 162 -11.47 -5.51 20.11
CA THR A 162 -12.70 -4.73 19.91
C THR A 162 -13.87 -5.39 20.65
N PRO A 163 -14.58 -4.67 21.55
CA PRO A 163 -15.73 -5.23 22.25
C PRO A 163 -16.78 -5.77 21.28
N GLY A 164 -17.25 -7.01 21.50
CA GLY A 164 -18.20 -7.71 20.63
C GLY A 164 -17.53 -8.57 19.56
N ARG A 165 -16.21 -8.44 19.36
CA ARG A 165 -15.47 -9.22 18.35
C ARG A 165 -15.28 -10.68 18.77
N GLU A 166 -15.34 -10.98 20.06
CA GLU A 166 -15.26 -12.35 20.60
C GLU A 166 -16.36 -13.28 20.05
N GLN A 167 -17.44 -12.71 19.52
CA GLN A 167 -18.56 -13.43 18.92
C GLN A 167 -18.34 -13.74 17.43
N LEU A 168 -17.34 -13.11 16.80
CA LEU A 168 -17.03 -13.24 15.38
C LEU A 168 -15.78 -14.12 15.20
N LYS A 169 -15.88 -15.11 14.31
CA LYS A 169 -14.77 -16.00 13.97
C LYS A 169 -13.95 -15.44 12.80
N GLY A 170 -12.72 -15.92 12.65
CA GLY A 170 -11.84 -15.63 11.52
C GLY A 170 -10.50 -15.07 11.96
N THR A 171 -9.72 -14.65 10.97
CA THR A 171 -8.30 -14.26 11.15
C THR A 171 -8.09 -12.75 11.26
N ALA A 172 -9.17 -11.96 11.21
CA ALA A 172 -9.08 -10.50 11.19
C ALA A 172 -8.29 -9.91 12.37
N GLU A 173 -8.44 -10.48 13.56
CA GLU A 173 -7.68 -10.04 14.76
C GLU A 173 -6.18 -10.35 14.66
N GLU A 174 -5.77 -11.28 13.79
CA GLU A 174 -4.36 -11.59 13.54
C GLU A 174 -3.72 -10.65 12.50
N GLY A 175 -4.51 -9.74 11.92
CA GLY A 175 -4.04 -8.77 10.91
C GLY A 175 -3.99 -9.30 9.48
N TYR A 176 -4.67 -10.41 9.18
CA TYR A 176 -4.88 -10.87 7.80
C TYR A 176 -6.32 -11.33 7.58
N LEU A 177 -6.86 -11.12 6.38
CA LEU A 177 -8.26 -11.39 6.09
C LEU A 177 -8.47 -11.94 4.67
N HIS A 178 -9.13 -13.09 4.56
CA HIS A 178 -9.74 -13.52 3.30
C HIS A 178 -10.95 -12.62 3.00
N CYS A 179 -10.75 -11.65 2.11
CA CYS A 179 -11.73 -10.63 1.76
C CYS A 179 -12.82 -11.14 0.81
N GLY A 180 -12.56 -12.24 0.09
CA GLY A 180 -13.50 -12.82 -0.85
C GLY A 180 -12.83 -13.53 -2.03
N PRO A 181 -13.53 -13.70 -3.16
CA PRO A 181 -12.95 -14.31 -4.37
C PRO A 181 -11.83 -13.43 -4.95
N VAL A 182 -11.19 -13.93 -6.02
CA VAL A 182 -10.10 -13.23 -6.69
C VAL A 182 -10.48 -11.77 -7.02
N GLY A 183 -9.53 -10.87 -6.75
CA GLY A 183 -9.64 -9.42 -6.85
C GLY A 183 -10.06 -8.75 -5.55
N ALA A 184 -10.67 -9.47 -4.60
CA ALA A 184 -11.18 -8.87 -3.37
C ALA A 184 -10.05 -8.31 -2.49
N GLY A 185 -8.89 -8.96 -2.44
CA GLY A 185 -7.75 -8.54 -1.62
C GLY A 185 -7.16 -7.21 -2.12
N HIS A 186 -6.84 -7.16 -3.41
CA HIS A 186 -6.36 -5.91 -4.04
C HIS A 186 -7.44 -4.82 -4.07
N PHE A 187 -8.72 -5.15 -4.19
CA PHE A 187 -9.80 -4.16 -4.08
C PHE A 187 -9.85 -3.51 -2.69
N VAL A 188 -9.81 -4.31 -1.61
CA VAL A 188 -9.82 -3.77 -0.24
C VAL A 188 -8.56 -2.94 0.01
N LYS A 189 -7.38 -3.40 -0.45
CA LYS A 189 -6.13 -2.63 -0.35
C LYS A 189 -6.15 -1.33 -1.14
N MET A 190 -6.77 -1.33 -2.32
CA MET A 190 -6.96 -0.12 -3.12
C MET A 190 -7.77 0.92 -2.32
N VAL A 191 -8.90 0.51 -1.74
CA VAL A 191 -9.72 1.41 -0.90
C VAL A 191 -8.97 1.86 0.35
N HIS A 192 -8.20 0.97 1.00
CA HIS A 192 -7.31 1.34 2.10
C HIS A 192 -6.38 2.51 1.73
N ASN A 193 -5.72 2.44 0.55
CA ASN A 193 -4.86 3.53 0.09
C ASN A 193 -5.63 4.81 -0.22
N GLY A 194 -6.85 4.71 -0.76
CA GLY A 194 -7.74 5.87 -0.92
C GLY A 194 -8.05 6.54 0.41
N VAL A 195 -8.37 5.77 1.46
CA VAL A 195 -8.60 6.30 2.82
C VAL A 195 -7.32 6.91 3.39
N GLU A 196 -6.18 6.24 3.26
CA GLU A 196 -4.86 6.78 3.66
C GLU A 196 -4.62 8.16 3.04
N TYR A 197 -4.97 8.33 1.75
CA TYR A 197 -4.81 9.60 1.06
C TYR A 197 -5.58 10.74 1.71
N ALA A 198 -6.83 10.49 2.11
CA ALA A 198 -7.68 11.47 2.79
C ALA A 198 -7.22 11.78 4.21
N LEU A 199 -6.79 10.76 4.98
CA LEU A 199 -6.29 10.97 6.33
C LEU A 199 -5.03 11.83 6.34
N MET A 200 -4.08 11.56 5.42
CA MET A 200 -2.90 12.40 5.25
C MET A 200 -3.27 13.84 4.88
N GLN A 201 -4.21 14.01 3.95
CA GLN A 201 -4.65 15.34 3.52
C GLN A 201 -5.28 16.14 4.66
N ALA A 202 -6.12 15.52 5.49
CA ALA A 202 -6.75 16.17 6.63
C ALA A 202 -5.72 16.69 7.64
N TYR A 203 -4.67 15.90 7.94
CA TYR A 203 -3.56 16.41 8.75
C TYR A 203 -2.81 17.53 8.02
N ALA A 204 -2.44 17.34 6.76
CA ALA A 204 -1.66 18.33 6.00
C ALA A 204 -2.33 19.72 5.99
N GLU A 205 -3.63 19.78 5.70
CA GLU A 205 -4.40 21.03 5.72
C GLU A 205 -4.47 21.64 7.12
N GLY A 206 -4.69 20.82 8.16
CA GLY A 206 -4.72 21.30 9.54
C GLY A 206 -3.38 21.92 9.99
N PHE A 207 -2.27 21.28 9.64
CA PHE A 207 -0.93 21.78 9.95
C PHE A 207 -0.56 23.02 9.14
N ASP A 208 -1.02 23.12 7.90
CA ASP A 208 -0.85 24.33 7.08
C ASP A 208 -1.64 25.53 7.65
N ILE A 209 -2.85 25.29 8.17
CA ILE A 209 -3.62 26.29 8.92
C ILE A 209 -2.86 26.75 10.16
N PHE A 210 -2.28 25.84 10.95
CA PHE A 210 -1.45 26.23 12.10
C PHE A 210 -0.25 27.06 11.68
N ARG A 211 0.36 26.73 10.55
CA ARG A 211 1.54 27.46 10.09
C ARG A 211 1.22 28.84 9.55
N SER A 212 0.01 29.01 9.01
CA SER A 212 -0.53 30.26 8.50
C SER A 212 -1.21 31.12 9.58
N ALA A 213 -1.26 30.66 10.82
CA ALA A 213 -1.97 31.35 11.92
C ALA A 213 -1.34 32.69 12.33
N ASN A 214 -0.15 33.04 11.82
CA ASN A 214 0.49 34.34 12.00
C ASN A 214 0.42 35.25 10.75
N SER A 215 -0.50 34.98 9.82
CA SER A 215 -0.67 35.76 8.58
C SER A 215 -0.84 37.27 8.84
N GLU A 216 -0.19 38.10 8.02
CA GLU A 216 -0.30 39.57 8.07
C GLU A 216 -1.70 40.08 7.68
N GLU A 217 -2.51 39.25 7.02
CA GLU A 217 -3.91 39.53 6.70
C GLU A 217 -4.83 39.48 7.95
N LEU A 218 -4.34 38.94 9.06
CA LEU A 218 -5.08 38.86 10.32
C LEU A 218 -4.79 40.07 11.21
N PRO A 219 -5.78 40.50 12.04
CA PRO A 219 -5.55 41.46 13.10
C PRO A 219 -4.38 41.05 14.00
N ALA A 220 -3.57 42.02 14.44
CA ALA A 220 -2.32 41.76 15.17
C ALA A 220 -2.52 40.95 16.48
N ASP A 221 -3.66 41.10 17.14
CA ASP A 221 -4.04 40.37 18.34
C ASP A 221 -4.56 38.94 18.07
N HIS A 222 -4.73 38.57 16.80
CA HIS A 222 -5.15 37.24 16.34
C HIS A 222 -4.03 36.47 15.59
N GLN A 223 -2.79 36.96 15.64
CA GLN A 223 -1.63 36.30 15.03
C GLN A 223 -0.94 35.37 16.04
N TYR A 224 -0.84 34.08 15.71
CA TYR A 224 -0.25 33.06 16.58
C TYR A 224 1.00 32.44 15.95
N THR A 225 2.13 32.55 16.63
CA THR A 225 3.33 31.76 16.29
C THR A 225 3.29 30.44 17.06
N LEU A 226 2.77 29.40 16.42
CA LEU A 226 2.55 28.09 17.03
C LEU A 226 3.75 27.16 16.90
N ASN A 227 4.03 26.36 17.93
CA ASN A 227 4.97 25.24 17.85
C ASN A 227 4.24 24.01 17.30
N VAL A 228 4.33 23.81 15.99
CA VAL A 228 3.64 22.70 15.30
C VAL A 228 4.16 21.32 15.71
N ALA A 229 5.44 21.19 16.08
CA ALA A 229 5.99 19.92 16.55
C ALA A 229 5.37 19.50 17.90
N ASP A 230 5.26 20.45 18.84
CA ASP A 230 4.60 20.19 20.14
C ASP A 230 3.10 19.91 19.97
N ILE A 231 2.43 20.57 19.02
CA ILE A 231 1.01 20.30 18.71
C ILE A 231 0.84 18.87 18.18
N ALA A 232 1.72 18.42 17.27
CA ALA A 232 1.70 17.05 16.80
C ALA A 232 1.90 16.07 17.97
N GLU A 233 2.87 16.33 18.84
CA GLU A 233 3.22 15.46 19.97
C GLU A 233 2.12 15.39 21.03
N VAL A 234 1.48 16.51 21.38
CA VAL A 234 0.42 16.54 22.39
C VAL A 234 -0.83 15.78 21.90
N TRP A 235 -1.15 15.85 20.61
CA TRP A 235 -2.29 15.14 20.04
C TRP A 235 -2.15 13.61 20.05
N ARG A 236 -0.95 13.07 20.24
CA ARG A 236 -0.73 11.62 20.33
C ARG A 236 -1.29 11.00 21.61
N ARG A 237 -1.64 11.80 22.62
CA ARG A 237 -2.07 11.32 23.94
C ARG A 237 -3.43 11.87 24.31
N GLY A 238 -4.44 11.00 24.29
CA GLY A 238 -5.80 11.32 24.76
C GLY A 238 -6.64 12.16 23.80
N SER A 239 -6.11 12.57 22.64
CA SER A 239 -6.91 13.23 21.61
C SER A 239 -7.69 12.22 20.76
N VAL A 240 -8.77 12.69 20.13
CA VAL A 240 -9.60 11.89 19.21
C VAL A 240 -8.87 11.59 17.90
N VAL A 241 -7.88 12.40 17.54
CA VAL A 241 -7.17 12.30 16.26
C VAL A 241 -5.81 11.60 16.39
N GLY A 242 -5.59 10.86 17.48
CA GLY A 242 -4.42 10.00 17.62
C GLY A 242 -4.41 8.89 16.57
N SER A 243 -3.32 8.75 15.81
CA SER A 243 -3.19 7.73 14.77
C SER A 243 -1.72 7.48 14.40
N TRP A 244 -1.47 6.38 13.68
CA TRP A 244 -0.14 6.11 13.15
C TRP A 244 0.38 7.20 12.20
N LEU A 245 -0.49 7.81 11.38
CA LEU A 245 -0.08 8.91 10.51
C LEU A 245 0.29 10.16 11.30
N LEU A 246 -0.38 10.42 12.43
CA LEU A 246 0.03 11.49 13.35
C LEU A 246 1.38 11.19 14.01
N ASP A 247 1.64 9.94 14.42
CA ASP A 247 2.95 9.54 14.95
C ASP A 247 4.07 9.84 13.95
N LEU A 248 3.86 9.53 12.66
CA LEU A 248 4.82 9.81 11.60
C LEU A 248 5.01 11.33 11.37
N THR A 249 3.92 12.10 11.40
CA THR A 249 3.98 13.56 11.31
C THR A 249 4.77 14.17 12.47
N ALA A 250 4.56 13.67 13.70
CA ALA A 250 5.28 14.12 14.88
C ALA A 250 6.78 13.80 14.79
N ILE A 251 7.15 12.61 14.31
CA ILE A 251 8.56 12.24 14.05
C ILE A 251 9.20 13.23 13.06
N ALA A 252 8.55 13.47 11.92
CA ALA A 252 9.08 14.37 10.89
C ALA A 252 9.24 15.82 11.39
N LEU A 253 8.25 16.34 12.14
CA LEU A 253 8.30 17.69 12.68
C LEU A 253 9.28 17.85 13.86
N ALA A 254 9.56 16.78 14.60
CA ALA A 254 10.59 16.79 15.63
C ALA A 254 12.01 16.83 15.01
N GLU A 255 12.20 16.19 13.86
CA GLU A 255 13.45 16.26 13.09
C GLU A 255 13.64 17.64 12.44
N ASP A 256 12.60 18.17 11.79
CA ASP A 256 12.61 19.49 11.17
C ASP A 256 11.20 20.15 11.22
N PRO A 257 10.96 21.10 12.13
CA PRO A 257 9.67 21.79 12.24
C PRO A 257 9.27 22.61 11.01
N ALA A 258 10.21 22.91 10.11
CA ALA A 258 9.96 23.63 8.87
C ALA A 258 9.81 22.70 7.65
N LEU A 259 10.09 21.39 7.82
CA LEU A 259 10.04 20.39 6.74
C LEU A 259 10.86 20.81 5.50
N SER A 260 12.00 21.46 5.72
CA SER A 260 12.85 22.09 4.71
C SER A 260 13.43 21.10 3.69
N GLY A 261 13.51 19.82 4.05
CA GLY A 261 13.96 18.75 3.16
C GLY A 261 12.92 18.31 2.11
N TYR A 262 11.69 18.81 2.16
CA TYR A 262 10.60 18.40 1.30
C TYR A 262 10.18 19.52 0.35
N SER A 263 10.09 19.24 -0.96
CA SER A 263 9.70 20.23 -1.97
C SER A 263 8.19 20.50 -2.05
N GLY A 264 7.37 19.68 -1.38
CA GLY A 264 5.92 19.70 -1.52
C GLY A 264 5.38 19.04 -2.79
N HIS A 265 6.24 18.50 -3.67
CA HIS A 265 5.81 17.73 -4.86
C HIS A 265 5.38 16.32 -4.44
N VAL A 266 4.07 16.05 -4.41
CA VAL A 266 3.53 14.77 -3.92
C VAL A 266 3.10 13.87 -5.09
N GLN A 267 3.69 12.68 -5.17
CA GLN A 267 3.34 11.66 -6.16
C GLN A 267 2.13 10.81 -5.72
N ASP A 268 1.52 10.15 -6.69
CA ASP A 268 0.47 9.16 -6.50
C ASP A 268 0.83 7.86 -7.24
N SER A 269 0.55 6.70 -6.64
CA SER A 269 1.02 5.39 -7.13
C SER A 269 -0.02 4.61 -7.93
N GLY A 270 -1.24 5.13 -8.06
CA GLY A 270 -2.34 4.54 -8.83
C GLY A 270 -3.56 4.19 -7.99
N GLU A 271 -3.40 3.61 -6.81
CA GLU A 271 -4.53 3.08 -6.02
C GLU A 271 -5.55 4.15 -5.65
N GLY A 272 -5.11 5.37 -5.29
CA GLY A 272 -6.02 6.48 -5.04
C GLY A 272 -6.86 6.88 -6.26
N ARG A 273 -6.30 6.76 -7.48
CA ARG A 273 -7.07 6.95 -8.72
C ARG A 273 -8.10 5.84 -8.90
N TRP A 274 -7.68 4.60 -8.67
CA TRP A 274 -8.54 3.43 -8.82
C TRP A 274 -9.69 3.42 -7.81
N THR A 275 -9.48 3.90 -6.58
CA THR A 275 -10.54 4.12 -5.60
C THR A 275 -11.62 5.06 -6.14
N LEU A 276 -11.25 6.19 -6.75
CA LEU A 276 -12.23 7.12 -7.32
C LEU A 276 -12.93 6.55 -8.53
N MET A 277 -12.23 5.81 -9.40
CA MET A 277 -12.88 5.10 -10.50
C MET A 277 -13.92 4.10 -9.99
N ALA A 278 -13.60 3.32 -8.96
CA ALA A 278 -14.55 2.39 -8.35
C ALA A 278 -15.74 3.12 -7.71
N ALA A 279 -15.52 4.26 -7.06
CA ALA A 279 -16.58 5.10 -6.51
C ALA A 279 -17.52 5.62 -7.62
N ILE A 280 -16.96 6.09 -8.75
CA ILE A 280 -17.74 6.54 -9.91
C ILE A 280 -18.54 5.37 -10.52
N GLU A 281 -17.91 4.23 -10.74
CA GLU A 281 -18.56 3.03 -11.30
C GLU A 281 -19.72 2.53 -10.43
N SER A 282 -19.63 2.73 -9.11
CA SER A 282 -20.66 2.36 -8.13
C SER A 282 -21.60 3.50 -7.73
N ALA A 283 -21.45 4.69 -8.33
CA ALA A 283 -22.20 5.90 -8.00
C ALA A 283 -22.15 6.29 -6.50
N VAL A 284 -20.99 6.08 -5.86
CA VAL A 284 -20.75 6.44 -4.45
C VAL A 284 -20.07 7.83 -4.37
N PRO A 285 -20.64 8.81 -3.63
CA PRO A 285 -19.97 10.08 -3.37
C PRO A 285 -18.65 9.89 -2.60
N ALA A 286 -17.59 10.54 -3.06
CA ALA A 286 -16.23 10.37 -2.54
C ALA A 286 -15.47 11.70 -2.46
N ASP A 287 -16.11 12.75 -1.92
CA ASP A 287 -15.63 14.13 -2.00
C ASP A 287 -14.25 14.32 -1.36
N VAL A 288 -14.07 13.84 -0.12
CA VAL A 288 -12.81 13.98 0.62
C VAL A 288 -11.69 13.18 -0.04
N LEU A 289 -11.97 11.95 -0.48
CA LEU A 289 -11.00 11.12 -1.18
C LEU A 289 -10.57 11.78 -2.51
N SER A 290 -11.53 12.41 -3.20
CA SER A 290 -11.30 13.11 -4.46
C SER A 290 -10.42 14.34 -4.27
N ALA A 291 -10.76 15.18 -3.30
CA ALA A 291 -9.98 16.37 -2.95
C ALA A 291 -8.53 16.00 -2.61
N ALA A 292 -8.32 14.97 -1.77
CA ALA A 292 -7.00 14.50 -1.40
C ALA A 292 -6.16 14.02 -2.61
N LEU A 293 -6.78 13.38 -3.60
CA LEU A 293 -6.09 13.01 -4.83
C LEU A 293 -5.76 14.25 -5.67
N TYR A 294 -6.69 15.19 -5.80
CA TYR A 294 -6.50 16.41 -6.59
C TYR A 294 -5.45 17.34 -5.99
N THR A 295 -5.29 17.39 -4.66
CA THR A 295 -4.17 18.12 -4.05
C THR A 295 -2.82 17.60 -4.54
N ARG A 296 -2.65 16.27 -4.65
CA ARG A 296 -1.43 15.69 -5.23
C ARG A 296 -1.26 16.13 -6.69
N PHE A 297 -2.34 16.20 -7.47
CA PHE A 297 -2.28 16.65 -8.87
C PHE A 297 -1.87 18.13 -8.97
N ARG A 298 -2.42 18.96 -8.09
CA ARG A 298 -2.14 20.40 -7.97
C ARG A 298 -0.71 20.67 -7.51
N SER A 299 -0.18 19.88 -6.58
CA SER A 299 1.17 20.04 -6.03
C SER A 299 2.31 19.90 -7.05
N ARG A 300 2.03 19.32 -8.22
CA ARG A 300 3.01 19.02 -9.28
C ARG A 300 3.04 20.08 -10.38
N GLN A 301 2.32 21.18 -10.18
CA GLN A 301 2.13 22.25 -11.14
C GLN A 301 2.32 23.59 -10.45
N GLU A 302 2.94 24.55 -11.13
CA GLU A 302 3.03 25.94 -10.66
C GLU A 302 1.69 26.67 -10.89
N HIS A 303 1.16 26.62 -12.12
CA HIS A 303 -0.19 27.06 -12.46
C HIS A 303 -0.87 26.12 -13.45
N THR A 304 -2.18 25.93 -13.31
CA THR A 304 -2.97 25.10 -14.23
C THR A 304 -3.51 25.93 -15.40
N PHE A 305 -3.90 25.25 -16.48
CA PHE A 305 -4.64 25.92 -17.55
C PHE A 305 -5.99 26.48 -17.07
N ALA A 306 -6.65 25.82 -16.11
CA ALA A 306 -7.90 26.29 -15.54
C ALA A 306 -7.74 27.67 -14.88
N GLU A 307 -6.65 27.90 -14.16
CA GLU A 307 -6.35 29.22 -13.56
C GLU A 307 -6.15 30.30 -14.63
N LYS A 308 -5.44 29.99 -15.72
CA LYS A 308 -5.29 30.92 -16.85
C LYS A 308 -6.63 31.27 -17.48
N VAL A 309 -7.54 30.30 -17.59
CA VAL A 309 -8.91 30.54 -18.08
C VAL A 309 -9.70 31.41 -17.10
N LEU A 310 -9.56 31.22 -15.78
CA LEU A 310 -10.19 32.09 -14.78
C LEU A 310 -9.74 33.55 -14.95
N SER A 311 -8.43 33.77 -15.07
CA SER A 311 -7.88 35.11 -15.30
C SER A 311 -8.33 35.72 -16.61
N ALA A 312 -8.33 34.94 -17.70
CA ALA A 312 -8.83 35.40 -18.99
C ALA A 312 -10.30 35.82 -18.91
N MET A 313 -11.15 35.04 -18.23
CA MET A 313 -12.55 35.42 -18.00
C MET A 313 -12.66 36.73 -17.21
N ARG A 314 -11.94 36.86 -16.08
CA ARG A 314 -11.93 38.09 -15.25
C ARG A 314 -11.48 39.34 -16.02
N TYR A 315 -10.51 39.18 -16.92
CA TYR A 315 -10.11 40.24 -17.82
C TYR A 315 -11.21 40.58 -18.84
N GLN A 316 -11.78 39.58 -19.51
CA GLN A 316 -12.76 39.81 -20.59
C GLN A 316 -14.07 40.42 -20.10
N PHE A 317 -14.61 39.99 -18.94
CA PHE A 317 -15.88 40.55 -18.45
C PHE A 317 -15.69 41.83 -17.60
N GLY A 318 -14.57 41.93 -16.87
CA GLY A 318 -14.41 42.94 -15.81
C GLY A 318 -13.18 43.84 -15.96
N GLY A 319 -12.34 43.64 -16.98
CA GLY A 319 -11.10 44.39 -17.17
C GLY A 319 -10.06 44.17 -16.07
N HIS A 320 -10.19 43.12 -15.25
CA HIS A 320 -9.23 42.84 -14.19
C HIS A 320 -7.90 42.36 -14.77
N VAL A 321 -6.85 43.16 -14.60
CA VAL A 321 -5.47 42.78 -14.95
C VAL A 321 -4.86 41.96 -13.80
N GLU A 322 -4.17 40.88 -14.13
CA GLU A 322 -3.43 40.08 -13.15
C GLU A 322 -2.32 40.91 -12.47
N LYS A 323 -1.99 40.57 -11.23
CA LYS A 323 -0.90 41.17 -10.46
C LYS A 323 0.13 40.11 -10.13
#